data_AF-A0A378FSL3-F1
#
_entry.id   AF-A0A378FSL3-F1
#
_cell.length_a   1.000
_cell.length_b   1.000
_cell.length_c   1.000
_cell.angle_alpha   90.00
_cell.angle_beta   90.00
_cell.angle_gamma   90.00
#
_symmetry.space_group_name_H-M   'P 1'
#
loop_
_entity.id
_entity.type
_entity.pdbx_description
1 polymer ?
#
loop_
_entity_poly.entity_id
_entity_poly.type
_entity_poly.pdbx_seq_one_letter_code
_entity_poly.pdbx_strand_id
1 'polypeptide(L)'
;MDIDPAELNKLRQAHIGLTGDLNCLLPALQQPLAIDGWRERSAALRAEHAWRYDHPGEAIYAPLLLKQLSDRKPADSVVTTDVGQHQMWSAQHMSYTRPENFITSSGLGTMGFGLPAAVGAQVARP
;
A
#
# COMPACT_ATOMS: atom_id res chain seq x y z
N MET A 1 -15.69 -4.79 -8.38
CA MET A 1 -15.95 -6.05 -7.66
C MET A 1 -15.95 -5.66 -6.20
N ASP A 2 -17.01 -5.96 -5.49
CA ASP A 2 -17.08 -5.66 -4.05
C ASP A 2 -17.91 -6.75 -3.37
N ILE A 3 -17.59 -7.07 -2.11
CA ILE A 3 -18.40 -8.02 -1.34
C ILE A 3 -19.65 -7.33 -0.80
N ASP A 4 -19.59 -6.02 -0.57
CA ASP A 4 -20.71 -5.21 -0.11
C ASP A 4 -21.43 -4.57 -1.31
N PRO A 5 -22.69 -4.95 -1.59
CA PRO A 5 -23.48 -4.32 -2.65
C PRO A 5 -23.63 -2.80 -2.50
N ALA A 6 -23.59 -2.28 -1.27
CA ALA A 6 -23.74 -0.85 -1.00
C ALA A 6 -22.55 -0.01 -1.48
N GLU A 7 -21.38 -0.63 -1.68
CA GLU A 7 -20.19 0.04 -2.22
C GLU A 7 -20.24 0.17 -3.75
N LEU A 8 -21.01 -0.70 -4.42
CA LEU A 8 -21.19 -0.63 -5.87
C LEU A 8 -22.04 0.59 -6.25
N ASN A 9 -21.54 1.39 -7.19
CA ASN A 9 -22.16 2.64 -7.63
C ASN A 9 -22.25 3.76 -6.57
N LYS A 10 -21.68 3.56 -5.37
CA LYS A 10 -21.73 4.57 -4.29
C LYS A 10 -21.06 5.89 -4.65
N LEU A 11 -19.83 5.82 -5.20
CA LEU A 11 -19.03 7.01 -5.54
C LEU A 11 -18.88 7.22 -7.05
N ARG A 12 -18.95 6.13 -7.84
CA ARG A 12 -18.78 6.11 -9.29
C ARG A 12 -19.63 5.01 -9.88
N GLN A 13 -20.31 5.29 -10.98
CA GLN A 13 -21.11 4.32 -11.71
C GLN A 13 -20.21 3.27 -12.38
N ALA A 14 -20.39 2.01 -12.03
CA ALA A 14 -19.77 0.87 -12.70
C ALA A 14 -20.62 0.43 -13.90
N HIS A 15 -19.97 0.17 -15.03
CA HIS A 15 -20.63 -0.46 -16.19
C HIS A 15 -20.98 -1.93 -15.91
N ILE A 16 -20.12 -2.61 -15.15
CA ILE A 16 -20.31 -4.00 -14.73
C ILE A 16 -19.97 -4.07 -13.24
N GLY A 17 -20.98 -4.39 -12.43
CA GLY A 17 -20.82 -4.68 -11.01
C GLY A 17 -20.76 -6.20 -10.79
N LEU A 18 -19.74 -6.66 -10.06
CA LEU A 18 -19.63 -8.05 -9.64
C LEU A 18 -19.62 -8.07 -8.11
N THR A 19 -20.72 -8.57 -7.54
CA THR A 19 -20.88 -8.70 -6.10
C THR A 19 -20.37 -10.06 -5.64
N GLY A 20 -19.47 -10.10 -4.67
CA GLY A 20 -18.99 -11.36 -4.08
C GLY A 20 -17.54 -11.28 -3.57
N ASP A 21 -17.07 -12.40 -3.01
CA ASP A 21 -15.69 -12.52 -2.51
C ASP A 21 -14.68 -12.42 -3.66
N LEU A 22 -13.74 -11.48 -3.53
CA LEU A 22 -12.66 -11.27 -4.49
C LEU A 22 -11.83 -12.53 -4.72
N ASN A 23 -11.58 -13.34 -3.68
CA ASN A 23 -10.80 -14.57 -3.79
C ASN A 23 -11.49 -15.64 -4.65
N CYS A 24 -12.82 -15.61 -4.72
CA CYS A 24 -13.61 -16.50 -5.58
C CYS A 24 -13.72 -15.94 -7.00
N LEU A 25 -13.97 -14.63 -7.12
CA LEU A 25 -14.27 -14.00 -8.40
C LEU A 25 -13.02 -13.81 -9.28
N LEU A 26 -11.88 -13.42 -8.70
CA LEU A 26 -10.67 -13.08 -9.47
C LEU A 26 -10.13 -14.27 -10.30
N PRO A 27 -10.02 -15.50 -9.76
CA PRO A 27 -9.60 -16.66 -10.56
C PRO A 27 -10.56 -16.98 -11.71
N ALA A 28 -11.87 -16.77 -11.52
CA ALA A 28 -12.88 -17.03 -12.55
C ALA A 28 -12.81 -16.05 -13.74
N LEU A 29 -12.18 -14.89 -13.55
CA LEU A 29 -11.96 -13.89 -14.60
C LEU A 29 -10.60 -14.04 -15.29
N GLN A 30 -9.79 -15.03 -14.90
CA GLN A 30 -8.47 -15.22 -15.48
C GLN A 30 -8.57 -15.60 -16.96
N GLN A 31 -7.87 -14.85 -17.80
CA GLN A 31 -7.80 -15.10 -19.23
C GLN A 31 -6.43 -14.65 -19.77
N PRO A 32 -6.00 -15.16 -20.94
CA PRO A 32 -4.85 -14.61 -21.64
C PRO A 32 -5.05 -13.12 -21.93
N LEU A 33 -4.00 -12.32 -21.75
CA LEU A 33 -4.02 -10.88 -22.02
C LEU A 33 -2.90 -10.54 -22.99
N ALA A 34 -3.23 -9.88 -24.09
CA ALA A 34 -2.27 -9.29 -25.03
C ALA A 34 -2.12 -7.79 -24.74
N ILE A 35 -1.42 -7.45 -23.65
CA ILE A 35 -1.32 -6.07 -23.13
C ILE A 35 0.13 -5.58 -22.96
N ASP A 36 1.08 -6.16 -23.67
CA ASP A 36 2.51 -5.86 -23.49
C ASP A 36 2.84 -4.39 -23.74
N GLY A 37 2.28 -3.78 -24.80
CA GLY A 37 2.46 -2.35 -25.03
C GLY A 37 1.94 -1.45 -23.90
N TRP A 38 0.88 -1.88 -23.18
CA TRP A 38 0.41 -1.17 -21.99
C TRP A 38 1.34 -1.36 -20.80
N ARG A 39 1.90 -2.57 -20.63
CA ARG A 39 2.89 -2.87 -19.58
C ARG A 39 4.16 -2.05 -19.79
N GLU A 40 4.65 -1.97 -21.02
CA GLU A 40 5.81 -1.15 -21.39
C GLU A 40 5.58 0.33 -21.11
N ARG A 41 4.43 0.88 -21.55
CA ARG A 41 4.06 2.27 -21.24
C ARG A 41 4.01 2.53 -19.73
N SER A 42 3.40 1.63 -18.98
CA SER A 42 3.30 1.75 -17.51
C SER A 42 4.67 1.68 -16.85
N ALA A 43 5.57 0.84 -17.35
CA ALA A 43 6.94 0.74 -16.87
C ALA A 43 7.75 2.00 -17.18
N ALA A 44 7.60 2.56 -18.39
CA ALA A 44 8.24 3.82 -18.77
C ALA A 44 7.79 4.98 -17.86
N LEU A 45 6.48 5.13 -17.63
CA LEU A 45 5.94 6.15 -16.72
C LEU A 45 6.45 5.97 -15.28
N ARG A 46 6.57 4.73 -14.80
CA ARG A 46 7.13 4.45 -13.48
C ARG A 46 8.61 4.86 -13.39
N ALA A 47 9.38 4.67 -14.45
CA ALA A 47 10.78 5.07 -14.51
C ALA A 47 10.92 6.59 -14.59
N GLU A 48 10.10 7.25 -15.41
CA GLU A 48 10.08 8.71 -15.56
C GLU A 48 9.71 9.43 -14.26
N HIS A 49 8.75 8.89 -13.50
CA HIS A 49 8.26 9.47 -12.25
C HIS A 49 8.78 8.72 -11.01
N ALA A 50 9.95 8.10 -11.11
CA ALA A 50 10.56 7.41 -9.98
C ALA A 50 10.86 8.38 -8.82
N TRP A 51 10.77 7.86 -7.59
CA TRP A 51 11.13 8.64 -6.41
C TRP A 51 12.59 9.08 -6.46
N ARG A 52 12.81 10.33 -6.07
CA ARG A 52 14.13 10.94 -5.95
C ARG A 52 14.47 11.15 -4.48
N TYR A 53 15.71 10.84 -4.12
CA TYR A 53 16.20 10.91 -2.74
C TYR A 53 17.45 11.78 -2.59
N ASP A 54 17.81 12.53 -3.63
CA ASP A 54 18.95 13.45 -3.71
C ASP A 54 18.65 14.82 -3.08
N HIS A 55 17.99 14.83 -1.92
CA HIS A 55 17.66 16.07 -1.23
C HIS A 55 18.93 16.74 -0.67
N PRO A 56 19.17 18.04 -0.95
CA PRO A 56 20.37 18.74 -0.47
C PRO A 56 20.33 19.01 1.03
N GLY A 57 21.51 19.17 1.64
CA GLY A 57 21.68 19.49 3.06
C GLY A 57 22.16 18.32 3.91
N GLU A 58 22.49 18.61 5.17
CA GLU A 58 23.03 17.63 6.12
C GLU A 58 21.96 17.04 7.05
N ALA A 59 20.75 17.61 7.04
CA ALA A 59 19.64 17.11 7.85
C ALA A 59 19.10 15.77 7.34
N ILE A 60 18.52 14.99 8.24
CA ILE A 60 17.91 13.70 7.87
C ILE A 60 16.69 13.94 6.98
N TYR A 61 16.78 13.49 5.73
CA TYR A 61 15.65 13.49 4.81
C TYR A 61 14.77 12.25 5.05
N ALA A 62 13.60 12.45 5.64
CA ALA A 62 12.72 11.35 6.09
C ALA A 62 12.36 10.32 4.99
N PRO A 63 12.04 10.71 3.74
CA PRO A 63 11.85 9.76 2.64
C PRO A 63 13.05 8.83 2.41
N LEU A 64 14.27 9.37 2.42
CA LEU A 64 15.49 8.57 2.25
C LEU A 64 15.69 7.63 3.44
N LEU A 65 15.46 8.11 4.66
CA LEU A 65 15.53 7.30 5.87
C LEU A 65 14.55 6.10 5.80
N LEU A 66 13.30 6.34 5.42
CA LEU A 66 12.28 5.30 5.33
C LEU A 66 12.58 4.30 4.21
N LYS A 67 13.08 4.78 3.06
CA LYS A 67 13.57 3.91 1.98
C LYS A 67 14.68 2.99 2.47
N GLN A 68 15.67 3.57 3.14
CA GLN A 68 16.81 2.85 3.72
C GLN A 68 16.41 1.87 4.82
N LEU A 69 15.40 2.20 5.63
CA LEU A 69 14.83 1.28 6.62
C LEU A 69 14.10 0.12 5.91
N SER A 70 13.32 0.43 4.87
CA SER A 70 12.61 -0.57 4.09
C SER A 70 13.52 -1.55 3.37
N ASP A 71 14.69 -1.10 2.92
CA ASP A 71 15.66 -1.95 2.23
C ASP A 71 16.38 -2.91 3.17
N ARG A 72 16.44 -2.57 4.47
CA ARG A 72 17.16 -3.35 5.49
C ARG A 72 16.24 -4.18 6.38
N LYS A 73 14.96 -3.83 6.48
CA LYS A 73 14.03 -4.57 7.34
C LYS A 73 13.83 -6.01 6.83
N PRO A 74 13.67 -7.00 7.72
CA PRO A 74 13.19 -8.33 7.35
C PRO A 74 11.88 -8.31 6.55
N ALA A 75 11.69 -9.31 5.68
CA ALA A 75 10.50 -9.41 4.83
C ALA A 75 9.19 -9.58 5.62
N ASP A 76 9.28 -10.18 6.80
CA ASP A 76 8.19 -10.45 7.72
C ASP A 76 7.93 -9.31 8.72
N SER A 77 8.70 -8.22 8.69
CA SER A 77 8.50 -7.06 9.57
C SER A 77 7.12 -6.44 9.37
N VAL A 78 6.42 -6.21 10.47
CA VAL A 78 5.17 -5.43 10.52
C VAL A 78 5.50 -3.97 10.80
N VAL A 79 4.97 -3.08 9.98
CA VAL A 79 5.09 -1.64 10.16
C VAL A 79 3.73 -1.08 10.52
N THR A 80 3.67 -0.41 11.67
CA THR A 80 2.51 0.39 12.06
C THR A 80 2.85 1.86 11.94
N THR A 81 1.85 2.70 11.68
CA THR A 81 2.06 4.14 11.65
C THR A 81 0.98 4.84 12.47
N ASP A 82 1.38 5.96 13.05
CA ASP A 82 0.41 6.99 13.40
C ASP A 82 -0.08 7.72 12.12
N VAL A 83 -0.89 8.76 12.27
CA VAL A 83 -1.47 9.54 11.18
C VAL A 83 -0.73 10.85 11.00
N GLY A 84 -0.36 11.18 9.75
CA GLY A 84 0.42 12.38 9.42
C GLY A 84 1.29 12.20 8.18
N GLN A 85 2.25 13.12 7.98
CA GLN A 85 3.16 13.05 6.83
C GLN A 85 3.96 11.74 6.80
N HIS A 86 4.40 11.25 7.97
CA HIS A 86 5.12 9.99 8.09
C HIS A 86 4.29 8.77 7.69
N GLN A 87 2.96 8.81 7.82
CA GLN A 87 2.06 7.78 7.30
C GLN A 87 2.18 7.68 5.78
N MET A 88 2.10 8.83 5.10
CA MET A 88 2.19 8.91 3.65
C MET A 88 3.59 8.52 3.17
N TRP A 89 4.64 9.01 3.82
CA TRP A 89 6.01 8.62 3.48
C TRP A 89 6.28 7.13 3.71
N SER A 90 5.68 6.52 4.73
CA SER A 90 5.79 5.07 4.93
C SER A 90 5.14 4.32 3.76
N ALA A 91 3.92 4.72 3.36
CA ALA A 91 3.23 4.14 2.21
C ALA A 91 3.95 4.35 0.87
N GLN A 92 4.65 5.48 0.71
CA GLN A 92 5.33 5.84 -0.53
C GLN A 92 6.74 5.25 -0.67
N HIS A 93 7.49 5.19 0.43
CA HIS A 93 8.93 4.90 0.40
C HIS A 93 9.31 3.57 1.06
N MET A 94 8.36 2.87 1.68
CA MET A 94 8.57 1.50 2.16
C MET A 94 7.87 0.47 1.28
N SER A 95 8.38 -0.75 1.29
CA SER A 95 7.84 -1.90 0.57
C SER A 95 7.46 -3.01 1.55
N TYR A 96 6.28 -3.60 1.34
CA TYR A 96 5.70 -4.60 2.24
C TYR A 96 5.48 -5.90 1.48
N THR A 97 6.02 -7.01 2.00
CA THR A 97 6.00 -8.30 1.32
C THR A 97 4.64 -9.00 1.40
N ARG A 98 3.85 -8.69 2.44
CA ARG A 98 2.54 -9.29 2.69
C ARG A 98 1.51 -8.22 3.04
N PRO A 99 0.22 -8.37 2.66
CA PRO A 99 -0.82 -7.38 2.95
C PRO A 99 -0.93 -7.00 4.43
N GLU A 100 -0.76 -7.97 5.33
CA GLU A 100 -0.83 -7.81 6.78
C GLU A 100 0.42 -7.16 7.42
N ASN A 101 1.45 -6.85 6.64
CA ASN A 101 2.69 -6.23 7.16
C ASN A 101 2.62 -4.70 7.24
N PHE A 102 1.54 -4.07 6.76
CA PHE A 102 1.34 -2.62 6.87
C PHE A 102 0.01 -2.32 7.54
N ILE A 103 0.05 -1.78 8.76
CA ILE A 103 -1.13 -1.55 9.60
C ILE A 103 -1.22 -0.06 9.93
N THR A 104 -2.23 0.62 9.41
CA THR A 104 -2.39 2.08 9.56
C THR A 104 -3.85 2.49 9.64
N SER A 105 -4.14 3.60 10.32
CA SER A 105 -5.50 4.16 10.40
C SER A 105 -5.74 5.15 9.25
N SER A 106 -6.52 4.74 8.25
CA SER A 106 -6.79 5.58 7.07
C SER A 106 -8.20 6.16 7.07
N GLY A 107 -9.23 5.33 7.25
CA GLY A 107 -10.63 5.77 7.07
C GLY A 107 -11.07 6.87 8.04
N LEU A 108 -10.77 6.71 9.33
CA LEU A 108 -11.02 7.72 10.35
C LEU A 108 -9.81 8.65 10.60
N GLY A 109 -8.60 8.18 10.29
CA GLY A 109 -7.38 8.96 10.49
C GLY A 109 -7.05 9.23 11.97
N THR A 110 -7.18 8.21 12.83
CA THR A 110 -6.99 8.37 14.28
C THR A 110 -5.52 8.53 14.67
N MET A 111 -5.15 9.72 15.16
CA MET A 111 -3.84 9.94 15.78
C MET A 111 -3.70 9.14 17.10
N GLY A 112 -2.50 8.65 17.40
CA GLY A 112 -2.20 7.74 18.51
C GLY A 112 -2.38 6.25 18.18
N PHE A 113 -2.74 5.89 16.94
CA PHE A 113 -3.01 4.50 16.54
C PHE A 113 -1.75 3.63 16.48
N GLY A 114 -0.62 4.20 16.04
CA GLY A 114 0.56 3.42 15.66
C GLY A 114 1.15 2.55 16.76
N LEU A 115 1.34 3.11 17.96
CA LEU A 115 1.95 2.39 19.08
C LEU A 115 1.09 1.23 19.62
N PRO A 116 -0.20 1.42 20.00
CA PRO A 116 -1.03 0.30 20.44
C PRO A 116 -1.22 -0.75 19.34
N ALA A 117 -1.28 -0.35 18.06
CA ALA A 117 -1.31 -1.29 16.95
C ALA A 117 -0.03 -2.14 16.85
N ALA A 118 1.15 -1.54 17.09
CA ALA A 118 2.43 -2.27 17.11
C ALA A 118 2.47 -3.32 18.23
N VAL A 119 2.02 -2.95 19.43
CA VAL A 119 1.92 -3.90 20.55
C VAL A 119 1.01 -5.07 20.19
N GLY A 120 -0.17 -4.80 19.64
CA GLY A 120 -1.10 -5.84 19.20
C GLY A 120 -0.50 -6.74 18.12
N ALA A 121 0.18 -6.16 17.12
CA ALA A 121 0.84 -6.91 16.07
C ALA A 121 1.95 -7.83 16.60
N GLN A 122 2.78 -7.33 17.52
CA GLN A 122 3.86 -8.10 18.16
C GLN A 122 3.32 -9.23 19.04
N VAL A 123 2.18 -9.04 19.72
CA VAL A 123 1.52 -10.11 20.47
C VAL A 123 0.94 -11.18 19.53
N ALA A 124 0.37 -10.78 18.39
CA ALA A 124 -0.19 -11.71 17.41
C ALA A 124 0.89 -12.47 16.61
N ARG A 125 2.08 -11.88 16.45
CA ARG A 125 3.22 -12.42 15.71
C ARG A 125 4.52 -12.19 16.51
N PRO A 126 4.82 -13.07 17.49
CA PRO A 126 5.98 -12.96 18.39
C PRO A 126 7.32 -12.96 17.65
#